data_AF-A0A3B1DD90-F1
#
_entry.id   AF-A0A3B1DD90-F1
#
_cell.length_a   1.000
_cell.length_b   1.000
_cell.length_c   1.000
_cell.angle_alpha   90.00
_cell.angle_beta   90.00
_cell.angle_gamma   90.00
#
_symmetry.space_group_name_H-M   'P 1'
#
loop_
_entity.id
_entity.type
_entity.pdbx_description
1 polymer ?
#
loop_
_entity_poly.entity_id
_entity_poly.type
_entity_poly.pdbx_seq_one_letter_code
_entity_poly.pdbx_strand_id
1 'polypeptide(L)'
;MRLTFYILMSVAVLVGGLLFAPTVSADYSKLTIPIIKYKGGDYRPRPEAVRSLMAQLARRTSIEVNREPLEIKLTDPDLYRYPFIYLAGNAGFEPFSPKELRILRHYLGFGGFLLIDDNSAKINSEFDASVRDLVAKLFPKVPLQKISRDHSIYRSFYSITRSAGRVTVKPFLEEISIKGR
;
A
#
# COMPACT_ATOMS: atom_id res chain seq x y z
N MET A 1 46.89 10.37 71.01
CA MET A 1 46.33 11.18 69.90
C MET A 1 46.02 10.19 68.75
N ARG A 2 45.00 9.32 68.87
CA ARG A 2 43.59 9.44 68.39
C ARG A 2 43.55 9.92 66.92
N LEU A 3 43.40 9.07 65.89
CA LEU A 3 42.27 8.23 65.48
C LEU A 3 40.95 9.01 65.32
N THR A 4 40.62 9.39 64.08
CA THR A 4 39.31 9.88 63.59
C THR A 4 39.13 9.28 62.19
N PHE A 5 38.32 8.23 62.04
CA PHE A 5 36.89 8.26 61.65
C PHE A 5 36.71 8.80 60.21
N TYR A 6 36.67 7.92 59.20
CA TYR A 6 35.47 7.27 58.64
C TYR A 6 34.48 8.23 57.96
N ILE A 7 34.15 7.86 56.72
CA ILE A 7 32.95 8.26 55.96
C ILE A 7 33.04 9.64 55.29
N LEU A 8 33.56 9.66 54.06
CA LEU A 8 32.92 10.47 53.03
C LEU A 8 32.96 9.74 51.69
N MET A 9 31.80 9.19 51.36
CA MET A 9 31.31 9.02 50.00
C MET A 9 32.22 8.28 49.02
N SER A 10 32.11 6.96 49.11
CA SER A 10 31.79 6.13 47.95
C SER A 10 30.70 6.78 47.07
N VAL A 11 31.06 7.76 46.24
CA VAL A 11 30.32 8.02 45.01
C VAL A 11 30.79 6.94 44.06
N ALA A 12 30.13 5.80 44.15
CA ALA A 12 30.07 4.86 43.05
C ALA A 12 29.77 5.70 41.80
N VAL A 13 30.76 5.82 40.93
CA VAL A 13 30.58 6.24 39.55
C VAL A 13 29.78 5.12 38.90
N LEU A 14 28.47 5.16 39.18
CA LEU A 14 27.45 4.52 38.41
C LEU A 14 27.47 5.32 37.09
N VAL A 15 28.39 4.94 36.21
CA VAL A 15 28.23 5.13 34.78
C VAL A 15 26.98 4.32 34.45
N GLY A 16 25.83 4.92 34.74
CA GLY A 16 24.55 4.46 34.26
C GLY A 16 24.71 4.47 32.75
N GLY A 17 24.92 3.28 32.20
CA GLY A 17 24.67 3.03 30.80
C GLY A 17 23.22 3.44 30.58
N LEU A 18 23.03 4.70 30.17
CA LEU A 18 21.88 5.08 29.40
C LEU A 18 22.00 4.23 28.14
N LEU A 19 21.41 3.05 28.22
CA LEU A 19 20.85 2.35 27.09
C LEU A 19 19.92 3.38 26.45
N PHE A 20 20.46 4.17 25.52
CA PHE A 20 19.66 4.75 24.45
C PHE A 20 19.11 3.56 23.70
N ALA A 21 18.01 3.00 24.21
CA ALA A 21 17.11 2.23 23.39
C ALA A 21 16.77 3.19 22.24
N PRO A 22 17.09 2.84 20.98
CA PRO A 22 16.55 3.62 19.88
C PRO A 22 15.05 3.54 20.07
N THR A 23 14.43 4.65 20.45
CA THR A 23 12.99 4.81 20.35
C THR A 23 12.74 4.70 18.86
N VAL A 24 12.39 3.49 18.41
CA VAL A 24 11.81 3.27 17.08
C VAL A 24 10.48 4.00 17.13
N SER A 25 10.53 5.30 16.86
CA SER A 25 9.37 6.09 16.52
C SER A 25 8.97 5.63 15.14
N ALA A 26 8.26 4.52 15.08
CA ALA A 26 7.55 4.16 13.89
C ALA A 26 6.42 5.19 13.74
N ASP A 27 6.64 6.16 12.86
CA ASP A 27 5.65 7.15 12.44
C ASP A 27 4.57 6.44 11.60
N TYR A 28 3.83 5.52 12.24
CA TYR A 28 2.66 4.83 11.67
C TYR A 28 1.49 5.80 11.44
N SER A 29 1.64 7.05 11.87
CA SER A 29 0.66 8.13 11.76
C SER A 29 0.37 8.53 10.31
N LYS A 30 1.32 8.30 9.39
CA LYS A 30 1.24 8.78 8.01
C LYS A 30 0.91 7.66 7.04
N LEU A 31 -0.21 7.81 6.34
CA LEU A 31 -0.59 6.93 5.24
C LEU A 31 0.49 6.97 4.15
N THR A 32 0.96 5.79 3.76
CA THR A 32 1.84 5.58 2.59
C THR A 32 1.18 4.54 1.70
N ILE A 33 1.13 4.80 0.39
CA ILE A 33 0.59 3.88 -0.62
C ILE A 33 1.75 3.40 -1.51
N PRO A 34 2.30 2.20 -1.28
CA PRO A 34 3.41 1.69 -2.09
C PRO A 34 2.97 1.29 -3.50
N ILE A 35 3.83 1.54 -4.48
CA ILE A 35 3.72 1.06 -5.85
C ILE A 35 4.36 -0.33 -5.92
N ILE A 36 3.60 -1.32 -6.40
CA ILE A 36 4.08 -2.69 -6.57
C ILE A 36 4.97 -2.78 -7.81
N LYS A 37 6.23 -3.16 -7.59
CA LYS A 37 7.17 -3.51 -8.66
C LYS A 37 6.90 -4.91 -9.18
N TYR A 38 6.85 -5.05 -10.51
CA TYR A 38 6.72 -6.32 -11.20
C TYR A 38 7.72 -6.41 -12.37
N LYS A 39 7.79 -7.58 -13.01
CA LYS A 39 8.63 -7.82 -14.18
C LYS A 39 7.84 -7.66 -15.47
N GLY A 40 8.50 -7.25 -16.55
CA GLY A 40 7.85 -6.91 -17.81
C GLY A 40 7.04 -5.61 -17.71
N GLY A 41 6.79 -4.95 -18.85
CA GLY A 41 6.05 -3.69 -18.90
C GLY A 41 6.68 -2.56 -18.07
N ASP A 42 5.87 -1.55 -17.77
CA ASP A 42 6.26 -0.41 -16.92
C ASP A 42 5.29 -0.32 -15.73
N TYR A 43 5.81 -0.51 -14.51
CA TYR A 43 5.04 -0.44 -13.26
C TYR A 43 4.85 1.00 -12.75
N ARG A 44 5.48 1.99 -13.41
CA ARG A 44 5.37 3.41 -13.06
C ARG A 44 5.28 4.30 -14.31
N PRO A 45 4.28 4.08 -15.19
CA PRO A 45 4.10 4.88 -16.41
C PRO A 45 3.73 6.34 -16.13
N ARG A 46 3.30 6.63 -14.90
CA ARG A 46 3.03 7.99 -14.41
C ARG A 46 3.76 8.21 -13.08
N PRO A 47 5.02 8.69 -13.12
CA PRO A 47 5.86 8.83 -11.94
C PRO A 47 5.25 9.65 -10.81
N GLU A 48 4.48 10.68 -11.15
CA GLU A 48 3.88 11.62 -10.19
C GLU A 48 2.45 11.24 -9.75
N ALA A 49 1.89 10.12 -10.23
CA ALA A 49 0.50 9.75 -9.95
C ALA A 49 0.24 9.57 -8.44
N VAL A 50 1.06 8.75 -7.77
CA VAL A 50 0.92 8.51 -6.33
C VAL A 50 1.24 9.78 -5.53
N ARG A 51 2.33 10.49 -5.85
CA ARG A 51 2.66 11.75 -5.17
C ARG A 51 1.51 12.75 -5.25
N SER A 52 0.91 12.89 -6.43
CA SER A 52 -0.25 13.77 -6.65
C SER A 52 -1.48 13.31 -5.88
N LEU A 53 -1.75 12.00 -5.85
CA LEU A 53 -2.84 11.42 -5.06
C LEU A 53 -2.66 11.71 -3.56
N MET A 54 -1.47 11.45 -3.00
CA MET A 54 -1.17 11.75 -1.60
C MET A 54 -1.31 13.24 -1.31
N ALA A 55 -0.84 14.11 -2.21
CA ALA A 55 -1.01 15.56 -2.06
C ALA A 55 -2.49 15.98 -2.05
N GLN A 56 -3.35 15.37 -2.86
CA GLN A 56 -4.79 15.63 -2.83
C GLN A 56 -5.46 15.08 -1.56
N LEU A 57 -5.06 13.90 -1.08
CA LEU A 57 -5.55 13.34 0.18
C LEU A 57 -5.27 14.27 1.37
N ALA A 58 -4.03 14.74 1.51
CA ALA A 58 -3.66 15.68 2.58
C ALA A 58 -4.35 17.05 2.47
N ARG A 59 -4.73 17.47 1.25
CA ARG A 59 -5.43 18.75 1.04
C ARG A 59 -6.93 18.66 1.32
N ARG A 60 -7.52 17.48 1.10
CA ARG A 60 -8.98 17.30 1.08
C ARG A 60 -9.50 16.58 2.32
N THR A 61 -8.63 15.92 3.07
CA THR A 61 -8.97 15.12 4.24
C THR A 61 -8.05 15.48 5.41
N SER A 62 -8.41 15.04 6.62
CA SER A 62 -7.54 15.15 7.80
C SER A 62 -6.50 14.02 7.90
N ILE A 63 -6.36 13.18 6.88
CA ILE A 63 -5.40 12.08 6.87
C ILE A 63 -3.98 12.65 6.70
N GLU A 64 -3.10 12.33 7.63
CA GLU A 64 -1.67 12.59 7.44
C GLU A 64 -1.09 11.59 6.44
N VAL A 65 -0.24 12.08 5.53
CA VAL A 65 0.30 11.27 4.45
C VAL A 65 1.81 11.43 4.34
N ASN A 66 2.47 10.38 3.89
CA ASN A 66 3.79 10.49 3.29
C ASN A 66 3.62 10.80 1.80
N ARG A 67 4.21 11.90 1.34
CA ARG A 67 4.12 12.33 -0.07
C ARG A 67 5.17 11.65 -0.95
N GLU A 68 6.21 11.09 -0.36
CA GLU A 68 7.24 10.40 -1.14
C GLU A 68 6.72 9.04 -1.60
N PRO A 69 6.69 8.78 -2.92
CA PRO A 69 6.32 7.48 -3.44
C PRO A 69 7.27 6.41 -2.91
N LEU A 70 6.71 5.32 -2.39
CA LEU A 70 7.46 4.12 -2.04
C LEU A 70 7.24 3.08 -3.13
N GLU A 71 8.32 2.46 -3.60
CA GLU A 71 8.25 1.31 -4.51
C GLU A 71 8.62 0.05 -3.74
N ILE A 72 7.83 -1.01 -3.86
CA ILE A 72 8.03 -2.23 -3.08
C ILE A 72 7.75 -3.48 -3.93
N LYS A 73 8.43 -4.58 -3.62
CA LYS A 73 8.12 -5.90 -4.19
C LYS A 73 7.11 -6.62 -3.30
N LEU A 74 6.30 -7.51 -3.86
CA LEU A 74 5.40 -8.34 -3.03
C LEU A 74 6.15 -9.24 -2.03
N THR A 75 7.41 -9.59 -2.30
CA THR A 75 8.22 -10.39 -1.37
C THR A 75 8.90 -9.57 -0.27
N ASP A 76 8.69 -8.27 -0.25
CA ASP A 76 9.32 -7.40 0.74
C ASP A 76 8.71 -7.64 2.14
N PRO A 77 9.53 -7.77 3.19
CA PRO A 77 9.05 -7.98 4.55
C PRO A 77 8.16 -6.84 5.05
N ASP A 78 8.36 -5.61 4.58
CA ASP A 78 7.60 -4.44 5.02
C ASP A 78 6.23 -4.30 4.34
N LEU A 79 5.88 -5.17 3.37
CA LEU A 79 4.59 -5.12 2.66
C LEU A 79 3.39 -5.02 3.62
N TYR A 80 3.40 -5.80 4.69
CA TYR A 80 2.29 -5.88 5.65
C TYR A 80 2.13 -4.64 6.53
N ARG A 81 3.09 -3.71 6.50
CA ARG A 81 2.99 -2.41 7.18
C ARG A 81 2.05 -1.46 6.45
N TYR A 82 1.74 -1.74 5.19
CA TYR A 82 0.96 -0.86 4.33
C TYR A 82 -0.39 -1.52 4.01
N PRO A 83 -1.53 -1.05 4.57
CA PRO A 83 -2.84 -1.65 4.32
C PRO A 83 -3.38 -1.35 2.92
N PHE A 84 -2.76 -0.45 2.18
CA PHE A 84 -3.14 -0.05 0.82
C PHE A 84 -1.90 -0.11 -0.09
N ILE A 85 -1.97 -0.92 -1.14
CA ILE A 85 -0.97 -0.97 -2.22
C ILE A 85 -1.58 -0.59 -3.58
N TYR A 86 -0.72 -0.14 -4.49
CA TYR A 86 -1.09 0.33 -5.82
C TYR A 86 -0.33 -0.44 -6.90
N LEU A 87 -1.06 -0.89 -7.92
CA LEU A 87 -0.53 -1.55 -9.10
C LEU A 87 -0.99 -0.77 -10.32
N ALA A 88 -0.06 -0.23 -11.11
CA ALA A 88 -0.37 0.45 -12.35
C ALA A 88 0.50 -0.06 -13.48
N GLY A 89 0.03 0.13 -14.71
CA GLY A 89 0.79 -0.18 -15.91
C GLY A 89 0.11 0.31 -17.18
N ASN A 90 0.87 0.33 -18.27
CA ASN A 90 0.40 0.77 -19.60
C ASN A 90 0.59 -0.30 -20.69
N ALA A 91 1.21 -1.43 -20.35
CA ALA A 91 1.49 -2.58 -21.20
C ALA A 91 1.37 -3.87 -20.38
N GLY A 92 1.40 -5.04 -21.04
CA GLY A 92 1.39 -6.33 -20.35
C GLY A 92 2.59 -6.52 -19.43
N PHE A 93 2.41 -7.31 -18.37
CA PHE A 93 3.46 -7.66 -17.42
C PHE A 93 3.62 -9.17 -17.26
N GLU A 94 4.82 -9.59 -16.85
CA GLU A 94 5.12 -11.01 -16.61
C GLU A 94 4.33 -11.54 -15.40
N PRO A 95 3.84 -12.79 -15.46
CA PRO A 95 3.13 -13.38 -14.33
C PRO A 95 3.95 -13.37 -13.03
N PHE A 96 3.31 -12.97 -11.93
CA PHE A 96 3.90 -13.12 -10.59
C PHE A 96 4.23 -14.57 -10.29
N SER A 97 5.33 -14.78 -9.57
CA SER A 97 5.78 -16.09 -9.14
C SER A 97 4.79 -16.75 -8.15
N PRO A 98 4.83 -18.09 -7.99
CA PRO A 98 3.99 -18.76 -7.00
C PRO A 98 4.17 -18.22 -5.57
N LYS A 99 5.37 -17.74 -5.22
CA LYS A 99 5.65 -17.13 -3.92
C LYS A 99 4.92 -15.80 -3.77
N GLU A 100 5.02 -14.93 -4.77
CA GLU A 100 4.36 -13.62 -4.78
C GLU A 100 2.83 -13.76 -4.76
N LEU A 101 2.28 -14.70 -5.53
CA LEU A 101 0.85 -15.00 -5.53
C LEU A 101 0.34 -15.45 -4.16
N ARG A 102 1.11 -16.29 -3.43
CA ARG A 102 0.76 -16.68 -2.06
C ARG A 102 0.76 -15.49 -1.11
N ILE A 103 1.78 -14.64 -1.20
CA ILE A 103 1.89 -13.44 -0.35
C ILE A 103 0.74 -12.48 -0.63
N LEU A 104 0.47 -12.16 -1.90
CA LEU A 104 -0.61 -11.24 -2.27
C LEU A 104 -1.98 -11.78 -1.87
N ARG A 105 -2.21 -13.10 -2.02
CA ARG A 105 -3.44 -13.74 -1.54
C ARG A 105 -3.60 -13.59 -0.03
N HIS A 106 -2.53 -13.84 0.74
CA HIS A 106 -2.57 -13.64 2.20
C HIS A 106 -2.82 -12.18 2.55
N TYR A 107 -2.09 -11.25 1.93
CA TYR A 107 -2.25 -9.81 2.14
C TYR A 107 -3.70 -9.35 1.96
N LEU A 108 -4.33 -9.70 0.83
CA LEU A 108 -5.74 -9.38 0.56
C LEU A 108 -6.70 -10.15 1.50
N GLY A 109 -6.35 -11.38 1.85
CA GLY A 109 -7.10 -12.22 2.80
C GLY A 109 -7.12 -11.66 4.23
N PHE A 110 -6.07 -10.96 4.65
CA PHE A 110 -5.94 -10.36 5.99
C PHE A 110 -6.36 -8.88 6.06
N GLY A 111 -6.94 -8.33 4.99
CA GLY A 111 -7.54 -6.99 4.99
C GLY A 111 -6.73 -5.92 4.27
N GLY A 112 -5.66 -6.30 3.57
CA GLY A 112 -4.99 -5.41 2.64
C GLY A 112 -5.88 -5.05 1.45
N PHE A 113 -5.65 -3.86 0.88
CA PHE A 113 -6.37 -3.31 -0.26
C PHE A 113 -5.42 -3.09 -1.44
N LEU A 114 -5.83 -3.53 -2.63
CA LEU A 114 -5.07 -3.35 -3.87
C LEU A 114 -5.89 -2.51 -4.86
N LEU A 115 -5.40 -1.31 -5.17
CA LEU A 115 -5.91 -0.51 -6.29
C LEU A 115 -5.12 -0.85 -7.56
N ILE A 116 -5.83 -1.20 -8.62
CA ILE A 116 -5.25 -1.47 -9.94
C ILE A 116 -5.67 -0.35 -10.91
N ASP A 117 -4.71 0.30 -11.57
CA ASP A 117 -4.95 1.39 -12.51
C ASP A 117 -4.31 1.15 -13.89
N ASP A 118 -5.15 0.94 -14.91
CA ASP A 118 -4.70 0.81 -16.30
C ASP A 118 -4.46 2.18 -16.93
N ASN A 119 -3.19 2.48 -17.18
CA ASN A 119 -2.73 3.75 -17.71
C ASN A 119 -2.66 3.78 -19.25
N SER A 120 -2.99 2.67 -19.93
CA SER A 120 -2.94 2.54 -21.40
C SER A 120 -4.04 3.34 -22.12
N ALA A 121 -5.15 3.64 -21.44
CA ALA A 121 -6.37 4.21 -22.03
C ALA A 121 -6.95 3.42 -23.22
N LYS A 122 -6.76 2.10 -23.25
CA LYS A 122 -7.31 1.21 -24.28
C LYS A 122 -8.35 0.27 -23.68
N ILE A 123 -9.41 -0.01 -24.44
CA ILE A 123 -10.32 -1.12 -24.11
C ILE A 123 -9.56 -2.42 -24.36
N ASN A 124 -9.62 -3.37 -23.42
CA ASN A 124 -8.95 -4.68 -23.50
C ASN A 124 -7.45 -4.55 -23.77
N SER A 125 -6.77 -3.70 -22.99
CA SER A 125 -5.32 -3.52 -23.08
C SER A 125 -4.57 -4.80 -22.67
N GLU A 126 -3.30 -4.90 -23.05
CA GLU A 126 -2.42 -5.97 -22.57
C GLU A 126 -2.28 -5.97 -21.05
N PHE A 127 -2.36 -4.79 -20.42
CA PHE A 127 -2.35 -4.67 -18.97
C PHE A 127 -3.63 -5.24 -18.34
N ASP A 128 -4.82 -4.94 -18.89
CA ASP A 128 -6.11 -5.53 -18.45
C ASP A 128 -6.08 -7.06 -18.58
N ALA A 129 -5.48 -7.59 -19.66
CA ALA A 129 -5.28 -9.03 -19.82
C ALA A 129 -4.39 -9.63 -18.72
N SER A 130 -3.21 -9.04 -18.46
CA SER A 130 -2.32 -9.48 -17.37
C SER A 130 -2.99 -9.40 -15.98
N VAL A 131 -3.83 -8.38 -15.75
CA VAL A 131 -4.60 -8.24 -14.50
C VAL A 131 -5.66 -9.33 -14.36
N ARG A 132 -6.40 -9.65 -15.43
CA ARG A 132 -7.40 -10.73 -15.40
C ARG A 132 -6.73 -12.08 -15.12
N ASP A 133 -5.57 -12.35 -15.72
CA ASP A 133 -4.78 -13.55 -15.44
C ASP A 133 -4.29 -13.60 -13.99
N LEU A 134 -3.82 -12.48 -13.45
CA LEU A 134 -3.42 -12.34 -12.04
C LEU A 134 -4.60 -12.67 -11.13
N VAL A 135 -5.76 -12.06 -11.37
CA VAL A 135 -6.96 -12.26 -10.54
C VAL A 135 -7.46 -13.68 -10.63
N ALA A 136 -7.49 -14.30 -11.81
CA ALA A 136 -7.87 -15.71 -11.97
C ALA A 136 -6.95 -16.64 -11.15
N LYS A 137 -5.64 -16.34 -11.09
CA LYS A 137 -4.68 -17.08 -10.26
C LYS A 137 -4.87 -16.82 -8.76
N LEU A 138 -5.24 -15.60 -8.35
CA LEU A 138 -5.47 -15.25 -6.95
C LEU A 138 -6.82 -15.76 -6.43
N PHE A 139 -7.87 -15.72 -7.23
CA PHE A 139 -9.24 -16.05 -6.82
C PHE A 139 -9.96 -16.83 -7.92
N PRO A 140 -9.60 -18.10 -8.16
CA PRO A 140 -10.12 -18.87 -9.30
C PRO A 140 -11.64 -19.12 -9.27
N LYS A 141 -12.28 -18.92 -8.12
CA LYS A 141 -13.74 -19.08 -7.93
C LYS A 141 -14.50 -17.76 -7.82
N VAL A 142 -13.81 -16.62 -7.86
CA VAL A 142 -14.42 -15.31 -7.70
C VAL A 142 -14.01 -14.46 -8.90
N PRO A 143 -14.92 -14.26 -9.89
CA PRO A 143 -14.60 -13.45 -11.06
C PRO A 143 -14.57 -11.97 -10.72
N LEU A 144 -13.80 -11.19 -11.48
CA LEU A 144 -13.91 -9.73 -11.48
C LEU A 144 -15.33 -9.36 -11.89
N GLN A 145 -16.00 -8.59 -11.04
CA GLN A 145 -17.38 -8.16 -11.27
C GLN A 145 -17.46 -6.64 -11.22
N LYS A 146 -18.43 -6.08 -11.94
CA LYS A 146 -18.70 -4.66 -11.87
C LYS A 146 -19.21 -4.28 -10.49
N ILE A 147 -18.65 -3.22 -9.91
CA ILE A 147 -19.13 -2.67 -8.64
C ILE A 147 -20.54 -2.08 -8.84
N SER A 148 -21.47 -2.42 -7.94
CA SER A 148 -22.81 -1.82 -7.92
C SER A 148 -22.73 -0.31 -7.70
N ARG A 149 -23.59 0.48 -8.35
CA ARG A 149 -23.65 1.94 -8.15
C ARG A 149 -24.03 2.34 -6.72
N ASP A 150 -24.66 1.44 -5.98
CA ASP A 150 -25.02 1.65 -4.58
C ASP A 150 -23.92 1.25 -3.59
N HIS A 151 -22.80 0.72 -4.08
CA HIS A 151 -21.68 0.34 -3.25
C HIS A 151 -21.10 1.54 -2.48
N SER A 152 -20.67 1.32 -1.24
CA SER A 152 -20.17 2.35 -0.33
C SER A 152 -18.98 3.13 -0.90
N ILE A 153 -18.16 2.52 -1.76
CA ILE A 153 -17.01 3.17 -2.42
C ILE A 153 -17.38 4.46 -3.16
N TYR A 154 -18.60 4.57 -3.68
CA TYR A 154 -19.09 5.77 -4.38
C TYR A 154 -19.55 6.89 -3.43
N ARG A 155 -19.57 6.63 -2.12
CA ARG A 155 -20.06 7.54 -1.07
C ARG A 155 -19.13 7.62 0.16
N SER A 156 -17.95 6.98 0.14
CA SER A 156 -17.05 6.88 1.31
C SER A 156 -16.47 8.22 1.78
N PHE A 157 -16.33 9.20 0.88
CA PHE A 157 -15.85 10.55 1.24
C PHE A 157 -16.55 11.61 0.40
N TYR A 158 -16.42 11.51 -0.92
CA TYR A 158 -17.25 12.25 -1.86
C TYR A 158 -18.41 11.38 -2.30
N SER A 159 -19.56 12.00 -2.58
CA SER A 159 -20.67 11.37 -3.27
C SER A 159 -20.45 11.51 -4.78
N ILE A 160 -20.06 10.41 -5.43
CA ILE A 160 -19.79 10.35 -6.87
C ILE A 160 -20.74 9.38 -7.56
N THR A 161 -21.18 9.72 -8.78
CA THR A 161 -22.16 8.92 -9.53
C THR A 161 -21.55 8.05 -10.63
N ARG A 162 -20.27 8.28 -10.95
CA ARG A 162 -19.51 7.55 -11.97
C ARG A 162 -18.05 7.45 -11.57
N SER A 163 -17.38 6.39 -11.99
CA SER A 163 -15.92 6.35 -12.01
C SER A 163 -15.42 7.19 -13.18
N ALA A 164 -14.51 8.10 -12.89
CA ALA A 164 -13.85 8.93 -13.87
C ALA A 164 -12.34 8.91 -13.60
N GLY A 165 -11.56 8.87 -14.67
CA GLY A 165 -10.12 9.06 -14.65
C GLY A 165 -9.70 10.03 -15.74
N ARG A 166 -8.45 9.93 -16.19
CA ARG A 166 -7.95 10.73 -17.32
C ARG A 166 -8.76 10.51 -18.61
N VAL A 167 -9.15 9.26 -18.87
CA VAL A 167 -9.97 8.86 -20.02
C VAL A 167 -11.07 7.95 -19.50
N THR A 168 -12.29 8.14 -19.99
CA THR A 168 -13.41 7.25 -19.68
C THR A 168 -13.43 6.11 -20.70
N VAL A 169 -12.69 5.04 -20.41
CA VAL A 169 -12.66 3.81 -21.23
C VAL A 169 -13.81 2.89 -20.82
N LYS A 170 -13.90 2.57 -19.52
CA LYS A 170 -15.03 1.86 -18.89
C LYS A 170 -15.71 2.81 -17.91
N PRO A 171 -17.03 3.06 -18.02
CA PRO A 171 -17.75 3.98 -17.14
C PRO A 171 -18.14 3.32 -15.78
N PHE A 172 -17.35 2.35 -15.32
CA PHE A 172 -17.57 1.60 -14.08
C PHE A 172 -16.24 1.08 -13.51
N LEU A 173 -16.27 0.70 -12.23
CA LEU A 173 -15.17 -0.03 -11.58
C LEU A 173 -15.47 -1.52 -11.57
N GLU A 174 -14.42 -2.34 -11.55
CA GLU A 174 -14.50 -3.77 -11.31
C GLU A 174 -13.88 -4.07 -9.93
N GLU A 175 -14.41 -5.08 -9.23
CA GLU A 175 -13.91 -5.55 -7.93
C GLU A 175 -13.87 -7.07 -7.84
N ILE A 176 -13.21 -7.55 -6.79
CA ILE A 176 -13.35 -8.91 -6.28
C ILE A 176 -13.91 -8.78 -4.87
N SER A 177 -15.10 -9.33 -4.62
CA SER A 177 -15.67 -9.36 -3.27
C SER A 177 -15.21 -10.62 -2.53
N ILE A 178 -14.55 -10.42 -1.39
CA ILE A 178 -14.05 -11.50 -0.52
C ILE A 178 -14.78 -11.40 0.82
N LYS A 179 -15.71 -12.31 1.09
CA LYS A 179 -16.48 -12.33 2.35
C LYS A 179 -17.26 -11.03 2.62
N GLY A 180 -17.76 -10.37 1.56
CA GLY A 180 -18.58 -9.15 1.68
C GLY A 180 -17.79 -7.84 1.82
N ARG A 181 -16.48 -7.86 1.52
CA ARG A 181 -15.62 -6.67 1.37
C ARG A 181 -14.85 -6.72 0.06
#